data_AF-A0A6G0HLW1-F1
#
_entry.id   AF-A0A6G0HLW1-F1
#
_cell.length_a   1.000
_cell.length_b   1.000
_cell.length_c   1.000
_cell.angle_alpha   90.00
_cell.angle_beta   90.00
_cell.angle_gamma   90.00
#
_symmetry.space_group_name_H-M   'P 1'
#
loop_
_entity.id
_entity.type
_entity.pdbx_description
1 polymer ?
#
loop_
_entity_poly.entity_id
_entity_poly.type
_entity_poly.pdbx_seq_one_letter_code
_entity_poly.pdbx_strand_id
1 'polypeptide(L)'
;MCSVLEEKYRSAALQKLLAKACLLDPRYWGRNFDEDTEEARGALIEEILDVEEDGGSSASASATVQQSSAQTVMPSVAKRKTLGDLLKPQTITFAAIPKRVRADTKLTRYLQEDPIDSSADPLAWWCDNQSRFPLLSKVARKYMCICATSAPSERVFSAAGNIVTPLRSSLKPQKVNMLVFLTRNKDIEQV
;
A
#
# COMPACT_ATOMS: atom_id res chain seq x y z
N MET A 1 -30.07 -15.36 5.88
CA MET A 1 -28.64 -15.36 5.54
C MET A 1 -28.02 -13.97 5.71
N CYS A 2 -28.71 -12.88 5.34
CA CYS A 2 -28.23 -11.50 5.58
C CYS A 2 -28.05 -11.12 7.05
N SER A 3 -29.00 -11.45 7.94
CA SER A 3 -28.94 -11.05 9.35
C SER A 3 -27.70 -11.58 10.11
N VAL A 4 -27.24 -12.80 9.79
CA VAL A 4 -26.05 -13.40 10.40
C VAL A 4 -24.77 -12.75 9.88
N LEU A 5 -24.74 -12.37 8.60
CA LEU A 5 -23.61 -11.66 8.02
C LEU A 5 -23.53 -10.24 8.57
N GLU A 6 -24.66 -9.54 8.63
CA GLU A 6 -24.76 -8.21 9.24
C GLU A 6 -24.31 -8.22 10.69
N GLU A 7 -24.70 -9.23 11.48
CA GLU A 7 -24.26 -9.37 12.86
C GLU A 7 -22.73 -9.57 12.98
N LYS A 8 -22.15 -10.43 12.14
CA LYS A 8 -20.72 -10.74 12.14
C LYS A 8 -19.85 -9.61 11.59
N TYR A 9 -20.36 -8.86 10.62
CA TYR A 9 -19.65 -7.77 9.95
C TYR A 9 -20.01 -6.38 10.49
N ARG A 10 -20.75 -6.30 11.60
CA ARG A 10 -21.17 -5.05 12.24
C ARG A 10 -20.04 -4.19 12.83
N SER A 11 -18.84 -4.77 12.97
CA SER A 11 -17.71 -4.04 13.53
C SER A 11 -17.30 -2.90 12.60
N ALA A 12 -17.32 -1.67 13.10
CA ALA A 12 -16.90 -0.48 12.34
C ALA A 12 -15.46 -0.62 11.81
N ALA A 13 -14.57 -1.26 12.57
CA ALA A 13 -13.20 -1.53 12.12
C ALA A 13 -13.17 -2.48 10.91
N LEU A 14 -14.05 -3.48 10.87
CA LEU A 14 -14.16 -4.42 9.77
C LEU A 14 -14.83 -3.77 8.56
N GLN A 15 -15.89 -3.00 8.75
CA GLN A 15 -16.54 -2.24 7.68
C GLN A 15 -15.54 -1.29 7.02
N LYS A 16 -14.72 -0.58 7.81
CA LYS A 16 -13.63 0.27 7.28
C LYS A 16 -12.59 -0.53 6.52
N LEU A 17 -12.19 -1.70 7.02
CA LEU A 17 -11.26 -2.60 6.34
C LEU A 17 -11.82 -3.06 4.99
N LEU A 18 -13.08 -3.47 4.97
CA LEU A 18 -13.79 -3.94 3.79
C LEU A 18 -13.94 -2.81 2.76
N ALA A 19 -14.35 -1.62 3.20
CA ALA A 19 -14.46 -0.45 2.33
C ALA A 19 -13.12 -0.09 1.68
N LYS A 20 -12.01 -0.13 2.44
CA LYS A 20 -10.66 0.04 1.89
C LYS A 20 -10.31 -1.02 0.84
N ALA A 21 -10.59 -2.29 1.14
CA ALA A 21 -10.29 -3.39 0.23
C ALA A 21 -11.12 -3.29 -1.06
N CYS A 22 -12.41 -2.95 -0.96
CA CYS A 22 -13.30 -2.72 -2.10
C CYS A 22 -12.83 -1.53 -2.95
N LEU A 23 -12.38 -0.44 -2.31
CA LEU A 23 -11.86 0.73 -3.01
C LEU A 23 -10.59 0.40 -3.82
N LEU A 24 -9.73 -0.48 -3.28
CA LEU A 24 -8.52 -0.95 -3.95
C LEU A 24 -8.76 -2.09 -4.96
N ASP A 25 -10.00 -2.54 -5.13
CA ASP A 25 -10.33 -3.60 -6.09
C ASP A 25 -10.75 -2.97 -7.42
N PRO A 26 -9.98 -3.17 -8.51
CA PRO A 26 -10.26 -2.58 -9.81
C PRO A 26 -11.60 -3.02 -10.42
N ARG A 27 -12.25 -4.06 -9.88
CA ARG A 27 -13.57 -4.54 -10.33
C ARG A 27 -14.73 -3.67 -9.84
N TYR A 28 -14.56 -2.93 -8.74
CA TYR A 28 -15.68 -2.29 -8.02
C TYR A 28 -15.71 -0.77 -8.11
N TRP A 29 -14.85 -0.20 -8.94
CA TRP A 29 -14.53 1.22 -9.05
C TRP A 29 -15.71 2.20 -9.25
N GLY A 30 -16.86 1.70 -9.67
CA GLY A 30 -17.98 2.49 -10.23
C GLY A 30 -19.32 2.11 -9.64
N ARG A 31 -19.32 1.34 -8.54
CA ARG A 31 -20.51 1.20 -7.71
C ARG A 31 -20.56 2.39 -6.77
N ASN A 32 -21.73 2.99 -6.63
CA ASN A 32 -21.96 4.15 -5.76
C ASN A 32 -21.31 3.90 -4.39
N PHE A 33 -20.34 4.74 -4.07
CA PHE A 33 -19.62 4.72 -2.82
C PHE A 33 -20.48 5.40 -1.76
N ASP A 34 -20.91 4.65 -0.74
CA ASP A 34 -21.61 5.19 0.42
C ASP A 34 -20.69 6.10 1.25
N GLU A 35 -21.24 6.84 2.22
CA GLU A 35 -20.51 7.74 3.12
C GLU A 35 -19.30 7.08 3.80
N ASP A 36 -19.44 5.79 4.17
CA ASP A 36 -18.37 4.95 4.73
C ASP A 36 -17.15 4.82 3.80
N THR A 37 -17.33 5.00 2.50
CA THR A 37 -16.25 4.87 1.52
C THR A 37 -15.41 6.14 1.40
N GLU A 38 -16.00 7.32 1.57
CA GLU A 38 -15.22 8.57 1.59
C GLU A 38 -14.34 8.66 2.84
N GLU A 39 -14.84 8.14 3.98
CA GLU A 39 -14.00 7.93 5.16
C GLU A 39 -12.88 6.91 4.91
N ALA A 40 -13.19 5.81 4.22
CA ALA A 40 -12.20 4.81 3.85
C ALA A 40 -11.15 5.37 2.87
N ARG A 41 -11.55 6.24 1.94
CA ARG A 41 -10.67 6.99 1.02
C ARG A 41 -9.73 7.89 1.80
N GLY A 42 -10.24 8.67 2.74
CA GLY A 42 -9.43 9.49 3.64
C GLY A 42 -8.42 8.66 4.43
N ALA A 43 -8.87 7.54 5.01
CA ALA A 43 -8.01 6.63 5.77
C ALA A 43 -7.01 5.84 4.91
N LEU A 44 -7.28 5.68 3.61
CA LEU A 44 -6.36 5.09 2.64
C LEU A 44 -5.27 6.11 2.25
N ILE A 45 -5.63 7.38 2.11
CA ILE A 45 -4.68 8.47 1.86
C ILE A 45 -3.67 8.57 3.00
N GLU A 46 -4.10 8.56 4.26
CA GLU A 46 -3.19 8.58 5.40
C GLU A 46 -2.24 7.37 5.39
N GLU A 47 -2.74 6.17 5.07
CA GLU A 47 -1.89 4.97 4.96
C GLU A 47 -0.89 5.03 3.79
N ILE A 48 -1.26 5.66 2.67
CA ILE A 48 -0.34 5.89 1.55
C ILE A 48 0.76 6.88 1.97
N LEU A 49 0.44 7.90 2.77
CA LEU A 49 1.43 8.84 3.29
C LEU A 49 2.44 8.13 4.21
N ASP A 50 1.97 7.24 5.09
CA ASP A 50 2.86 6.43 5.94
C ASP A 50 3.83 5.57 5.11
N VAL A 51 3.34 4.96 4.01
CA VAL A 51 4.16 4.14 3.11
C VAL A 51 5.16 4.97 2.29
N GLU A 52 4.87 6.25 2.03
CA GLU A 52 5.81 7.17 1.36
C GLU A 52 7.01 7.51 2.25
N GLU A 53 6.86 7.53 3.58
CA GLU A 53 7.95 7.89 4.50
C GLU A 53 8.97 6.75 4.68
N ASP A 54 8.51 5.51 4.72
CA ASP A 54 9.38 4.32 4.75
C ASP A 54 10.12 4.08 3.42
N GLY A 55 9.60 4.62 2.31
CA GLY A 55 10.16 4.49 0.97
C GLY A 55 11.34 5.42 0.66
N GLY A 56 11.73 6.31 1.57
CA GLY A 56 12.80 7.30 1.38
C GLY A 56 14.23 6.74 1.36
N SER A 57 14.41 5.45 1.66
CA SER A 57 15.72 4.80 1.72
C SER A 57 15.83 3.62 0.76
N SER A 58 15.82 3.87 -0.56
CA SER A 58 16.61 3.09 -1.53
C SER A 58 16.48 3.64 -2.97
N ALA A 59 17.65 3.82 -3.60
CA ALA A 59 17.94 4.35 -4.94
C ALA A 59 17.92 5.89 -5.07
N SER A 60 19.02 6.61 -5.32
CA SER A 60 20.25 6.27 -6.06
C SER A 60 21.46 7.06 -5.56
N ALA A 61 22.62 6.41 -5.50
CA ALA A 61 23.93 7.04 -5.31
C ALA A 61 24.43 7.66 -6.63
N SER A 62 25.05 8.85 -6.56
CA SER A 62 26.34 9.11 -7.20
C SER A 62 26.94 10.45 -6.77
N ALA A 63 28.27 10.43 -6.63
CA ALA A 63 29.15 11.42 -6.03
C ALA A 63 29.15 12.80 -6.69
N THR A 64 29.49 13.85 -5.92
CA THR A 64 30.62 14.75 -6.21
C THR A 64 31.02 15.54 -4.94
N VAL A 65 32.33 15.55 -4.71
CA VAL A 65 33.09 16.17 -3.62
C VAL A 65 33.30 17.66 -3.90
N GLN A 66 33.19 18.54 -2.88
CA GLN A 66 34.13 19.67 -2.68
C GLN A 66 33.99 20.36 -1.31
N GLN A 67 35.13 20.43 -0.62
CA GLN A 67 35.47 21.18 0.60
C GLN A 67 35.66 22.67 0.33
N SER A 68 35.26 23.56 1.25
CA SER A 68 36.07 24.72 1.70
C SER A 68 35.38 25.65 2.74
N SER A 69 35.93 25.67 3.95
CA SER A 69 36.28 26.80 4.86
C SER A 69 35.57 28.18 4.88
N ALA A 70 35.15 28.56 6.11
CA ALA A 70 35.40 29.79 6.90
C ALA A 70 34.89 31.22 6.52
N GLN A 71 34.08 31.76 7.46
CA GLN A 71 34.08 33.12 8.09
C GLN A 71 33.63 34.43 7.36
N THR A 72 32.62 35.07 7.99
CA THR A 72 32.42 36.50 8.37
C THR A 72 32.30 37.60 7.30
N VAL A 73 31.15 38.32 7.24
CA VAL A 73 30.93 39.76 7.60
C VAL A 73 29.53 40.27 7.18
N MET A 74 28.89 41.07 8.04
CA MET A 74 27.65 41.85 7.74
C MET A 74 27.99 43.25 7.16
N PRO A 75 27.02 44.17 7.00
CA PRO A 75 26.06 44.27 5.89
C PRO A 75 26.28 45.57 5.09
N SER A 76 25.88 45.66 3.81
CA SER A 76 25.93 46.97 3.12
C SER A 76 24.81 47.22 2.10
N VAL A 77 24.10 48.31 2.40
CA VAL A 77 23.42 49.29 1.54
C VAL A 77 22.22 48.85 0.71
N ALA A 78 21.09 49.49 1.02
CA ALA A 78 19.82 49.43 0.33
C ALA A 78 19.93 49.80 -1.16
N LYS A 79 19.62 48.86 -2.05
CA LYS A 79 19.43 49.12 -3.48
C LYS A 79 17.95 49.31 -3.78
N ARG A 80 17.65 50.42 -4.47
CA ARG A 80 16.33 50.82 -4.95
C ARG A 80 15.89 49.81 -6.02
N LYS A 81 14.69 49.25 -5.85
CA LYS A 81 14.12 48.26 -6.77
C LYS A 81 13.80 48.95 -8.10
N THR A 82 14.43 48.53 -9.18
CA THR A 82 14.18 49.02 -10.54
C THR A 82 12.98 48.28 -11.15
N LEU A 83 12.28 48.92 -12.09
CA LEU A 83 11.17 48.32 -12.85
C LEU A 83 11.53 46.96 -13.51
N GLY A 84 12.81 46.70 -13.76
CA GLY A 84 13.31 45.41 -14.25
C GLY A 84 13.10 44.23 -13.28
N ASP A 85 12.91 44.47 -11.98
CA ASP A 85 12.56 43.41 -11.01
C ASP A 85 11.09 42.94 -11.15
N LEU A 86 10.20 43.76 -11.74
CA LEU A 86 8.78 43.42 -11.94
C LEU A 86 8.53 42.60 -13.21
N LEU A 87 9.46 42.62 -14.16
CA LEU A 87 9.40 41.86 -15.41
C LEU A 87 10.23 40.57 -15.38
N LYS A 88 10.87 40.25 -14.25
CA LYS A 88 11.39 38.91 -14.03
C LYS A 88 10.20 37.95 -14.12
N PRO A 89 10.26 36.90 -14.96
CA PRO A 89 9.23 35.89 -14.93
C PRO A 89 9.11 35.47 -13.48
N GLN A 90 7.93 35.68 -12.89
CA GLN A 90 7.62 34.99 -11.65
C GLN A 90 7.79 33.52 -12.01
N THR A 91 8.94 32.94 -11.66
CA THR A 91 8.95 31.60 -11.16
C THR A 91 7.98 31.68 -10.00
N ILE A 92 6.72 31.38 -10.31
CA ILE A 92 5.80 30.82 -9.34
C ILE A 92 6.64 29.71 -8.75
N THR A 93 7.24 29.96 -7.59
CA THR A 93 7.68 28.91 -6.70
C THR A 93 6.38 28.18 -6.42
N PHE A 94 6.10 27.16 -7.24
CA PHE A 94 5.04 26.21 -6.99
C PHE A 94 5.35 25.72 -5.59
N ALA A 95 4.59 26.23 -4.61
CA ALA A 95 4.66 25.75 -3.25
C ALA A 95 4.58 24.23 -3.36
N ALA A 96 5.55 23.54 -2.77
CA ALA A 96 5.63 22.09 -2.84
C ALA A 96 4.23 21.53 -2.56
N ILE A 97 3.63 20.86 -3.55
CA ILE A 97 2.25 20.39 -3.47
C ILE A 97 2.12 19.57 -2.19
N PRO A 98 1.13 19.85 -1.31
CA PRO A 98 1.00 19.11 -0.06
C PRO A 98 0.97 17.60 -0.33
N LYS A 99 1.75 16.81 0.42
CA LYS A 99 1.86 15.35 0.22
C LYS A 99 0.49 14.68 0.13
N ARG A 100 -0.46 15.10 0.98
CA ARG A 100 -1.85 14.64 0.99
C ARG A 100 -2.58 14.87 -0.33
N VAL A 101 -2.41 16.05 -0.94
CA VAL A 101 -3.00 16.37 -2.26
C VAL A 101 -2.37 15.50 -3.35
N ARG A 102 -1.08 15.19 -3.26
CA ARG A 102 -0.41 14.28 -4.19
C ARG A 102 -0.94 12.85 -4.07
N ALA A 103 -1.13 12.34 -2.85
CA ALA A 103 -1.70 11.02 -2.61
C ALA A 103 -3.16 10.93 -3.11
N ASP A 104 -3.97 11.94 -2.82
CA ASP A 104 -5.34 12.03 -3.32
C ASP A 104 -5.42 12.11 -4.85
N THR A 105 -4.51 12.86 -5.49
CA THR A 105 -4.44 12.91 -6.97
C THR A 105 -4.11 11.54 -7.57
N LYS A 106 -3.20 10.76 -6.94
CA LYS A 106 -2.87 9.40 -7.39
C LYS A 106 -4.09 8.47 -7.26
N LEU A 107 -4.81 8.55 -6.14
CA LEU A 107 -6.01 7.75 -5.89
C LEU A 107 -7.16 8.13 -6.84
N THR A 108 -7.38 9.42 -7.05
CA THR A 108 -8.37 9.93 -8.01
C THR A 108 -8.06 9.47 -9.43
N ARG A 109 -6.79 9.48 -9.84
CA ARG A 109 -6.38 8.95 -11.15
C ARG A 109 -6.68 7.45 -11.27
N TYR A 110 -6.42 6.67 -10.23
CA TYR A 110 -6.77 5.26 -10.20
C TYR A 110 -8.29 5.05 -10.33
N LEU A 111 -9.08 5.86 -9.64
CA LEU A 111 -10.55 5.92 -9.78
C LEU A 111 -11.03 6.62 -11.08
N GLN A 112 -10.12 6.90 -12.05
CA GLN A 112 -10.44 7.30 -13.44
C GLN A 112 -10.02 6.31 -14.60
N GLU A 113 -9.34 5.18 -14.33
CA GLU A 113 -9.26 3.96 -15.18
C GLU A 113 -10.47 2.99 -15.25
N ASP A 114 -10.92 2.59 -16.44
CA ASP A 114 -12.04 1.65 -16.60
C ASP A 114 -11.97 0.36 -15.74
N PRO A 115 -13.11 -0.10 -15.18
CA PRO A 115 -13.13 -1.26 -14.32
C PRO A 115 -12.81 -2.52 -15.11
N ILE A 116 -12.05 -3.43 -14.49
CA ILE A 116 -11.73 -4.71 -15.11
C ILE A 116 -12.93 -5.64 -15.10
N ASP A 117 -12.92 -6.62 -16.00
CA ASP A 117 -13.96 -7.64 -16.03
C ASP A 117 -14.05 -8.39 -14.68
N SER A 118 -15.26 -8.78 -14.29
CA SER A 118 -15.49 -9.43 -13.00
C SER A 118 -14.79 -10.80 -12.89
N SER A 119 -14.43 -11.43 -14.00
CA SER A 119 -13.71 -12.71 -14.02
C SER A 119 -12.18 -12.56 -14.01
N ALA A 120 -11.66 -11.35 -14.22
CA ALA A 120 -10.23 -11.08 -14.21
C ALA A 120 -9.65 -11.16 -12.79
N ASP A 121 -8.37 -11.53 -12.68
CA ASP A 121 -7.64 -11.57 -11.41
C ASP A 121 -7.16 -10.15 -11.02
N PRO A 122 -7.65 -9.58 -9.91
CA PRO A 122 -7.21 -8.27 -9.43
C PRO A 122 -5.72 -8.24 -9.07
N LEU A 123 -5.16 -9.35 -8.58
CA LEU A 123 -3.75 -9.40 -8.19
C LEU A 123 -2.84 -9.32 -9.41
N ALA A 124 -3.19 -10.04 -10.48
CA ALA A 124 -2.48 -9.94 -11.76
C ALA A 124 -2.52 -8.50 -12.30
N TRP A 125 -3.67 -7.84 -12.25
CA TRP A 125 -3.79 -6.43 -12.68
C TRP A 125 -2.89 -5.50 -11.86
N TRP A 126 -2.82 -5.68 -10.54
CA TRP A 126 -1.93 -4.88 -9.69
C TRP A 126 -0.45 -5.14 -9.97
N CYS A 127 -0.06 -6.36 -10.36
CA CYS A 127 1.29 -6.67 -10.81
C CYS A 127 1.64 -5.93 -12.11
N ASP A 128 0.76 -5.99 -13.10
CA ASP A 128 0.97 -5.32 -14.40
C ASP A 128 1.02 -3.79 -14.26
N ASN A 129 0.17 -3.24 -13.37
CA ASN A 129 0.04 -1.81 -13.14
C ASN A 129 0.91 -1.27 -12.01
N GLN A 130 1.81 -2.08 -11.44
CA GLN A 130 2.72 -1.68 -10.36
C GLN A 130 3.62 -0.50 -10.77
N SER A 131 4.04 -0.45 -12.03
CA SER A 131 4.85 0.66 -12.57
C SER A 131 4.09 1.99 -12.62
N ARG A 132 2.79 1.95 -12.93
CA ARG A 132 1.90 3.12 -12.98
C ARG A 132 1.52 3.59 -11.58
N PHE A 133 1.28 2.65 -10.66
CA PHE A 133 0.81 2.92 -9.30
C PHE A 133 1.67 2.20 -8.24
N PRO A 134 2.94 2.62 -8.02
CA PRO A 134 3.88 1.89 -7.18
C PRO A 134 3.55 1.91 -5.68
N LEU A 135 2.87 2.95 -5.21
CA LEU A 135 2.43 3.04 -3.80
C LEU A 135 1.11 2.32 -3.59
N LEU A 136 0.17 2.52 -4.52
CA LEU A 136 -1.15 1.94 -4.41
C LEU A 136 -1.09 0.42 -4.55
N SER A 137 -0.23 -0.12 -5.43
CA SER A 137 0.03 -1.56 -5.54
C SER A 137 0.59 -2.17 -4.25
N LYS A 138 1.46 -1.47 -3.51
CA LYS A 138 1.95 -1.93 -2.20
C LYS A 138 0.80 -2.06 -1.19
N VAL A 139 -0.07 -1.06 -1.14
CA VAL A 139 -1.22 -1.05 -0.23
C VAL A 139 -2.27 -2.07 -0.68
N ALA A 140 -2.57 -2.17 -1.96
CA ALA A 140 -3.49 -3.15 -2.54
C ALA A 140 -3.08 -4.59 -2.21
N ARG A 141 -1.80 -4.92 -2.36
CA ARG A 141 -1.26 -6.25 -2.00
C ARG A 141 -1.49 -6.62 -0.53
N LYS A 142 -1.43 -5.65 0.39
CA LYS A 142 -1.67 -5.88 1.82
C LYS A 142 -3.13 -6.25 2.12
N TYR A 143 -4.07 -5.67 1.38
CA TYR A 143 -5.50 -5.95 1.58
C TYR A 143 -5.97 -7.18 0.81
N MET A 144 -5.46 -7.39 -0.40
CA MET A 144 -5.87 -8.50 -1.26
C MET A 144 -5.27 -9.85 -0.87
N CYS A 145 -4.23 -9.89 -0.03
CA CYS A 145 -3.70 -11.15 0.51
C CYS A 145 -4.56 -11.72 1.65
N ILE A 146 -5.56 -10.99 2.13
CA ILE A 146 -6.46 -11.43 3.19
C ILE A 146 -7.37 -12.52 2.63
N CYS A 147 -7.25 -13.73 3.18
CA CYS A 147 -8.10 -14.84 2.80
C CYS A 147 -9.51 -14.66 3.36
N ALA A 148 -10.53 -14.74 2.49
CA ALA A 148 -11.94 -14.60 2.90
C ALA A 148 -12.47 -15.80 3.73
N THR A 149 -11.77 -16.94 3.71
CA THR A 149 -12.21 -18.18 4.35
C THR A 149 -11.09 -18.80 5.20
N SER A 150 -11.47 -19.69 6.12
CA SER A 150 -10.54 -20.54 6.88
C SER A 150 -9.94 -21.69 6.07
N ALA A 151 -10.35 -21.88 4.81
CA ALA A 151 -9.88 -23.00 3.99
C ALA A 151 -8.34 -23.09 3.88
N PRO A 152 -7.57 -21.99 3.75
CA PRO A 152 -6.10 -22.05 3.75
C PRO A 152 -5.52 -22.57 5.07
N SER A 153 -6.04 -22.12 6.22
CA SER A 153 -5.57 -22.59 7.52
C SER A 153 -5.98 -24.04 7.77
N GLU A 154 -7.20 -24.45 7.38
CA GLU A 154 -7.65 -25.84 7.42
C GLU A 154 -6.78 -26.76 6.57
N ARG A 155 -6.35 -26.33 5.37
CA ARG A 155 -5.39 -27.09 4.55
C ARG A 155 -4.04 -27.29 5.24
N VAL A 156 -3.56 -26.28 5.98
CA VAL A 156 -2.34 -26.40 6.80
C VAL A 156 -2.56 -27.38 7.95
N PHE A 157 -3.70 -27.31 8.65
CA PHE A 157 -4.02 -28.24 9.73
C PHE A 157 -4.22 -29.68 9.25
N SER A 158 -4.84 -29.87 8.09
CA SER A 158 -4.96 -31.18 7.45
C SER A 158 -3.56 -31.77 7.14
N ALA A 159 -2.63 -30.95 6.64
CA ALA A 159 -1.23 -31.34 6.46
C ALA A 159 -0.57 -31.76 7.79
N ALA A 160 -0.80 -30.97 8.84
CA ALA A 160 -0.27 -31.23 10.16
C ALA A 160 -0.84 -32.54 10.73
N GLY A 161 -2.11 -32.86 10.46
CA GLY A 161 -2.73 -34.14 10.80
C GLY A 161 -2.04 -35.34 10.15
N ASN A 162 -1.58 -35.19 8.90
CA ASN A 162 -0.80 -36.24 8.22
C ASN A 162 0.62 -36.40 8.81
N ILE A 163 1.17 -35.34 9.41
CA ILE A 163 2.49 -35.35 10.05
C ILE A 163 2.41 -35.99 11.45
N VAL A 164 1.41 -35.58 12.23
CA VAL A 164 1.16 -36.06 13.60
C VAL A 164 0.22 -37.26 13.54
N THR A 165 0.77 -38.42 13.23
CA THR A 165 0.04 -39.69 13.25
C THR A 165 0.20 -40.39 14.60
N PRO A 166 -0.70 -41.32 14.99
CA PRO A 166 -0.56 -42.09 16.23
C PRO A 166 0.79 -42.82 16.34
N LEU A 167 1.32 -43.29 15.20
CA LEU A 167 2.64 -43.94 15.06
C LEU A 167 3.82 -42.97 15.22
N ARG A 168 3.58 -41.65 15.10
CA ARG A 168 4.58 -40.57 15.24
C ARG A 168 4.23 -39.61 16.39
N SER A 169 3.59 -40.12 17.44
CA SER A 169 3.09 -39.34 18.58
C SER A 169 4.18 -38.77 19.50
N SER A 170 5.44 -39.21 19.36
CA SER A 170 6.59 -38.73 20.17
C SER A 170 7.23 -37.44 19.65
N LEU A 171 6.71 -36.84 18.57
CA LEU A 171 7.26 -35.59 18.02
C LEU A 171 7.02 -34.41 18.96
N LYS A 172 8.09 -33.67 19.28
CA LYS A 172 7.97 -32.41 20.04
C LYS A 172 7.23 -31.35 19.21
N PRO A 173 6.41 -30.47 19.83
CA PRO A 173 5.65 -29.44 19.11
C PRO A 173 6.50 -28.56 18.18
N GLN A 174 7.72 -28.23 18.60
CA GLN A 174 8.67 -27.43 17.82
C GLN A 174 9.08 -28.14 16.52
N LYS A 175 9.23 -29.47 16.55
CA LYS A 175 9.57 -30.28 15.37
C LYS A 175 8.38 -30.42 14.44
N VAL A 176 7.17 -30.54 14.98
CA VAL A 176 5.93 -30.55 14.18
C VAL A 176 5.78 -29.23 13.43
N ASN A 177 5.94 -28.09 14.10
CA ASN A 177 5.84 -26.77 13.46
C ASN A 177 6.83 -26.63 12.29
N MET A 178 8.09 -27.01 12.51
CA MET A 178 9.13 -26.99 11.47
C MET A 178 8.78 -27.91 10.30
N LEU A 179 8.27 -29.11 10.56
CA LEU A 179 7.91 -30.06 9.52
C LEU A 179 6.68 -29.59 8.71
N VAL A 180 5.69 -28.97 9.36
CA VAL A 180 4.55 -28.34 8.68
C VAL A 180 5.02 -27.19 7.79
N PHE A 181 5.90 -26.33 8.30
CA PHE A 181 6.49 -25.23 7.53
C PHE A 181 7.23 -25.76 6.29
N LEU A 182 8.15 -26.71 6.44
CA LEU A 182 8.89 -27.29 5.32
C LEU A 182 7.96 -27.97 4.31
N THR A 183 6.95 -28.70 4.78
CA THR A 183 6.00 -29.40 3.91
C THR A 183 5.17 -28.43 3.07
N ARG A 184 4.76 -27.29 3.64
CA ARG A 184 3.90 -26.31 2.95
C ARG A 184 4.67 -25.36 2.04
N ASN A 185 5.96 -25.14 2.29
CA ASN A 185 6.80 -24.25 1.49
C ASN A 185 7.70 -24.99 0.49
N LYS A 186 7.65 -26.33 0.42
CA LYS A 186 8.51 -27.14 -0.46
C LYS A 186 8.46 -26.72 -1.94
N ASP A 187 7.28 -26.31 -2.42
CA ASP A 187 7.05 -26.02 -3.83
C ASP A 187 7.27 -24.53 -4.18
N ILE A 188 7.54 -23.68 -3.17
CA ILE A 188 7.75 -22.24 -3.37
C ILE A 188 9.16 -21.92 -3.90
N GLU A 189 10.14 -22.81 -3.71
CA GLU A 189 11.54 -22.61 -4.16
C GLU A 189 11.86 -23.19 -5.55
N GLN A 190 10.87 -23.66 -6.33
CA GLN A 190 11.11 -24.25 -7.65
C GLN A 190 10.75 -23.36 -8.85
N VAL A 191 10.57 -22.05 -8.63
CA VAL A 191 10.30 -21.04 -9.67
C VAL A 191 11.32 -19.93 -9.56
#